data_AF-A0A5R9P121-F1
#
_entry.id   AF-A0A5R9P121-F1
#
_cell.length_a   1.000
_cell.length_b   1.000
_cell.length_c   1.000
_cell.angle_alpha   90.00
_cell.angle_beta   90.00
_cell.angle_gamma   90.00
#
_symmetry.space_group_name_H-M   'P 1'
#
loop_
_entity.id
_entity.type
_entity.pdbx_description
1 polymer ?
#
loop_
_entity_poly.entity_id
_entity_poly.type
_entity_poly.pdbx_seq_one_letter_code
_entity_poly.pdbx_strand_id
1 'polypeptide(L)'
;MSIYVIKAGADNYFWPESRKRGIAALMLDKPYYEAWAANDPDAHLAVHIALAGKGRDPSSVKAESTRWFNYASKVSSSVDDIFFNIVGNDVWWARSRPLHASVAGGDPVIIPHIDPANGQEVVAVGVQTDGWRQYTKDGVKLQLATTHKRAWDFLKKQSALAPVADEDMKLYLMTLLEGGDLSTWHNRPDWKAKQGEDKGKYLAVQASLLENGLTQLMLSIEGTVAFANGQIIDKKVKDKQLVGCTPQEMKQHLKALWDQQDGKCALTGIEMHLPGQPDLDKDLMISPDRIDSSGHYSLENVQLVCRFANFWKLASDNARFKELLDLVVATKASQVSS
;
A
#
# COMPACT_ATOMS: atom_id res chain seq x y z
N MET A 1 14.35 -24.13 6.09
CA MET A 1 13.56 -22.90 5.79
C MET A 1 13.26 -22.17 7.08
N SER A 2 13.64 -20.90 7.14
CA SER A 2 13.36 -19.95 8.22
C SER A 2 12.52 -18.79 7.68
N ILE A 3 11.88 -18.05 8.59
CA ILE A 3 11.10 -16.86 8.25
C ILE A 3 11.67 -15.67 9.01
N TYR A 4 11.90 -14.57 8.29
CA TYR A 4 12.38 -13.31 8.85
C TYR A 4 11.44 -12.18 8.49
N VAL A 5 11.30 -11.23 9.40
CA VAL A 5 10.85 -9.87 9.08
C VAL A 5 12.10 -9.01 8.97
N ILE A 6 12.27 -8.34 7.85
CA ILE A 6 13.46 -7.52 7.55
C ILE A 6 13.04 -6.09 7.28
N LYS A 7 13.77 -5.13 7.85
CA LYS A 7 13.69 -3.72 7.49
C LYS A 7 14.80 -3.38 6.51
N ALA A 8 14.45 -2.84 5.36
CA ALA A 8 15.39 -2.42 4.34
C ALA A 8 15.94 -1.02 4.70
N GLY A 9 16.77 -0.97 5.75
CA GLY A 9 17.29 0.28 6.32
C GLY A 9 16.35 0.91 7.36
N ALA A 10 16.83 1.98 8.01
CA ALA A 10 16.03 2.80 8.91
C ALA A 10 14.81 3.33 8.16
N ASP A 11 13.63 3.24 8.77
CA ASP A 11 12.35 3.64 8.16
C ASP A 11 12.10 3.07 6.75
N ASN A 12 12.72 1.93 6.41
CA ASN A 12 12.66 1.28 5.11
C ASN A 12 13.16 2.15 3.94
N TYR A 13 14.14 3.05 4.15
CA TYR A 13 14.62 3.91 3.05
C TYR A 13 15.14 3.13 1.82
N PHE A 14 15.70 1.93 2.02
CA PHE A 14 16.24 1.11 0.93
C PHE A 14 15.17 0.20 0.27
N TRP A 15 13.93 0.23 0.78
CA TRP A 15 12.84 -0.58 0.26
C TRP A 15 12.59 -0.42 -1.25
N PRO A 16 12.59 0.79 -1.85
CA PRO A 16 12.37 0.94 -3.28
C PRO A 16 13.37 0.16 -4.14
N GLU A 17 14.66 0.21 -3.78
CA GLU A 17 15.72 -0.53 -4.47
C GLU A 17 15.64 -2.03 -4.19
N SER A 18 15.40 -2.42 -2.93
CA SER A 18 15.17 -3.82 -2.54
C SER A 18 14.05 -4.47 -3.34
N ARG A 19 12.92 -3.78 -3.52
CA ARG A 19 11.79 -4.24 -4.33
C ARG A 19 12.15 -4.31 -5.82
N LYS A 20 12.74 -3.25 -6.36
CA LYS A 20 13.09 -3.15 -7.79
C LYS A 20 14.07 -4.25 -8.22
N ARG A 21 15.04 -4.58 -7.37
CA ARG A 21 16.09 -5.56 -7.66
C ARG A 21 15.77 -6.98 -7.21
N GLY A 22 14.71 -7.15 -6.41
CA GLY A 22 14.35 -8.45 -5.84
C GLY A 22 15.41 -8.95 -4.86
N ILE A 23 15.79 -8.10 -3.90
CA ILE A 23 16.83 -8.42 -2.91
C ILE A 23 16.25 -8.24 -1.51
N ALA A 24 16.56 -9.14 -0.59
CA ALA A 24 16.38 -8.91 0.84
C ALA A 24 17.75 -8.55 1.44
N ALA A 25 17.88 -7.36 2.02
CA ALA A 25 19.17 -6.85 2.49
C ALA A 25 19.06 -6.07 3.80
N LEU A 26 20.13 -6.15 4.59
CA LEU A 26 20.40 -5.33 5.77
C LEU A 26 21.42 -4.27 5.43
N MET A 27 21.23 -3.07 5.98
CA MET A 27 22.17 -1.96 5.80
C MET A 27 23.19 -2.01 6.93
N LEU A 28 24.47 -2.04 6.56
CA LEU A 28 25.59 -1.90 7.47
C LEU A 28 26.34 -0.62 7.15
N ASP A 29 26.69 0.19 8.15
CA ASP A 29 27.64 1.27 7.92
C ASP A 29 28.97 0.68 7.47
N LYS A 30 29.69 1.42 6.60
CA LYS A 30 30.88 0.91 5.93
C LYS A 30 31.92 0.26 6.87
N PRO A 31 32.27 0.81 8.05
CA PRO A 31 33.22 0.17 8.96
C PRO A 31 32.74 -1.20 9.49
N TYR A 32 31.43 -1.35 9.75
CA TYR A 32 30.86 -2.64 10.16
C TYR A 32 30.88 -3.64 9.00
N TYR A 33 30.55 -3.18 7.79
CA TYR A 33 30.63 -4.00 6.59
C TYR A 33 32.06 -4.48 6.32
N GLU A 34 33.07 -3.62 6.39
CA GLU A 34 34.47 -3.97 6.13
C GLU A 34 34.95 -5.07 7.10
N ALA A 35 34.65 -4.94 8.39
CA ALA A 35 34.96 -5.97 9.38
C ALA A 35 34.20 -7.28 9.13
N TRP A 36 32.93 -7.21 8.75
CA TRP A 36 32.13 -8.39 8.40
C TRP A 36 32.65 -9.09 7.14
N ALA A 37 32.99 -8.34 6.09
CA ALA A 37 33.51 -8.85 4.83
C ALA A 37 34.89 -9.51 4.99
N ALA A 38 35.70 -9.03 5.94
CA ALA A 38 36.95 -9.64 6.36
C ALA A 38 36.75 -10.91 7.23
N ASN A 39 35.50 -11.24 7.59
CA ASN A 39 35.14 -12.28 8.54
C ASN A 39 35.87 -12.10 9.89
N ASP A 40 35.91 -10.86 10.39
CA ASP A 40 36.61 -10.47 11.61
C ASP A 40 35.63 -9.92 12.67
N PRO A 41 35.10 -10.79 13.55
CA PRO A 41 34.20 -10.39 14.63
C PRO A 41 34.83 -9.45 15.66
N ASP A 42 36.16 -9.52 15.84
CA ASP A 42 36.88 -8.68 16.80
C ASP A 42 37.04 -7.26 16.27
N ALA A 43 37.37 -7.10 14.99
CA ALA A 43 37.32 -5.81 14.31
C ALA A 43 35.89 -5.23 14.33
N HIS A 44 34.86 -6.06 14.12
CA HIS A 44 33.47 -5.62 14.18
C HIS A 44 33.10 -5.11 15.59
N LEU A 45 33.55 -5.80 16.63
CA LEU A 45 33.40 -5.35 18.02
C LEU A 45 34.18 -4.07 18.31
N ALA A 46 35.39 -3.91 17.77
CA ALA A 46 36.20 -2.70 17.94
C ALA A 46 35.47 -1.45 17.40
N VAL A 47 34.80 -1.56 16.25
CA VAL A 47 33.96 -0.47 15.70
C VAL A 47 32.83 -0.11 16.69
N HIS A 48 32.13 -1.10 17.23
CA HIS A 48 31.07 -0.89 18.22
C HIS A 48 31.57 -0.23 19.51
N ILE A 49 32.75 -0.61 20.00
CA ILE A 49 33.36 -0.02 21.19
C ILE A 49 33.75 1.44 20.93
N ALA A 50 34.35 1.74 19.77
CA ALA A 50 34.77 3.10 19.42
C ALA A 50 33.59 4.07 19.31
N LEU A 51 32.43 3.59 18.87
CA LEU A 51 31.19 4.38 18.74
C LEU A 51 30.30 4.35 19.99
N ALA A 52 30.63 3.55 21.00
CA ALA A 52 29.84 3.47 22.22
C ALA A 52 29.97 4.77 23.04
N GLY A 53 28.83 5.39 23.37
CA GLY A 53 28.78 6.53 24.28
C GLY A 53 29.30 6.20 25.69
N LYS A 54 29.82 7.20 26.40
CA LYS A 54 30.33 7.06 27.78
C LYS A 54 29.27 6.42 28.68
N GLY A 55 29.65 5.37 29.42
CA GLY A 55 28.78 4.70 30.40
C GLY A 55 27.92 3.55 29.87
N ARG A 56 28.05 3.16 28.60
CA ARG A 56 27.43 1.95 28.06
C ARG A 56 28.04 0.70 28.68
N ASP A 57 27.19 -0.26 29.05
CA ASP A 57 27.64 -1.55 29.58
C ASP A 57 28.40 -2.36 28.51
N PRO A 58 29.64 -2.80 28.77
CA PRO A 58 30.45 -3.53 27.79
C PRO A 58 29.81 -4.84 27.29
N SER A 59 29.06 -5.54 28.15
CA SER A 59 28.42 -6.80 27.76
C SER A 59 27.30 -6.56 26.73
N SER A 60 26.56 -5.45 26.88
CA SER A 60 25.54 -5.02 25.92
C SER A 60 26.13 -4.65 24.56
N VAL A 61 27.26 -3.95 24.53
CA VAL A 61 27.98 -3.57 23.30
C VAL A 61 28.47 -4.82 22.57
N LYS A 62 29.02 -5.79 23.31
CA LYS A 62 29.43 -7.08 22.75
C LYS A 62 28.25 -7.85 22.16
N ALA A 63 27.14 -7.94 22.89
CA ALA A 63 25.94 -8.64 22.42
C ALA A 63 25.37 -8.00 21.14
N GLU A 64 25.39 -6.66 21.05
CA GLU A 64 24.95 -5.94 19.87
C GLU A 64 25.86 -6.18 18.65
N SER A 65 27.18 -6.13 18.84
CA SER A 65 28.15 -6.45 17.79
C SER A 65 27.95 -7.86 17.23
N THR A 66 27.90 -8.85 18.12
CA THR A 66 27.66 -10.25 17.74
C THR A 66 26.33 -10.42 17.00
N ARG A 67 25.28 -9.71 17.44
CA ARG A 67 23.96 -9.77 16.79
C ARG A 67 24.01 -9.23 15.37
N TRP A 68 24.59 -8.06 15.15
CA TRP A 68 24.68 -7.44 13.82
C TRP A 68 25.56 -8.24 12.85
N PHE A 69 26.71 -8.73 13.32
CA PHE A 69 27.58 -9.62 12.56
C PHE A 69 26.81 -10.87 12.09
N ASN A 70 26.09 -11.53 13.02
CA ASN A 70 25.30 -12.72 12.71
C ASN A 70 24.10 -12.42 11.80
N TYR A 71 23.48 -11.25 11.92
CA TYR A 71 22.37 -10.87 11.04
C TYR A 71 22.84 -10.75 9.59
N ALA A 72 23.95 -10.08 9.35
CA ALA A 72 24.53 -9.96 8.01
C ALA A 72 24.84 -11.34 7.43
N SER A 73 25.56 -12.19 8.18
CA SER A 73 25.86 -13.57 7.76
C SER A 73 24.61 -14.39 7.49
N LYS A 74 23.55 -14.20 8.30
CA LYS A 74 22.32 -14.97 8.15
C LYS A 74 21.55 -14.60 6.90
N VAL A 75 21.36 -13.31 6.64
CA VAL A 75 20.66 -12.84 5.44
C VAL A 75 21.45 -13.21 4.20
N SER A 76 22.77 -13.02 4.22
CA SER A 76 23.62 -13.21 3.05
C SER A 76 23.77 -14.67 2.64
N SER A 77 23.56 -15.61 3.56
CA SER A 77 23.63 -17.06 3.33
C SER A 77 22.25 -17.74 3.23
N SER A 78 21.16 -16.97 3.24
CA SER A 78 19.80 -17.51 3.21
C SER A 78 19.50 -18.26 1.91
N VAL A 79 18.93 -19.46 2.04
CA VAL A 79 18.49 -20.29 0.91
C VAL A 79 17.11 -20.83 1.25
N ASP A 80 16.14 -20.61 0.35
CA ASP A 80 14.72 -20.98 0.52
C ASP A 80 14.06 -20.38 1.78
N ASP A 81 14.71 -19.43 2.44
CA ASP A 81 14.13 -18.68 3.56
C ASP A 81 13.13 -17.62 3.04
N ILE A 82 12.09 -17.35 3.84
CA ILE A 82 11.07 -16.34 3.55
C ILE A 82 11.41 -15.05 4.29
N PHE A 83 11.34 -13.94 3.57
CA PHE A 83 11.49 -12.59 4.10
C PHE A 83 10.16 -11.86 4.00
N PHE A 84 9.76 -11.18 5.08
CA PHE A 84 8.67 -10.23 5.12
C PHE A 84 9.20 -8.81 5.27
N ASN A 85 8.60 -7.86 4.57
CA ASN A 85 8.82 -6.42 4.77
C ASN A 85 7.46 -5.73 4.90
N ILE A 86 7.34 -4.83 5.86
CA ILE A 86 6.08 -4.13 6.17
C ILE A 86 6.23 -2.66 5.81
N VAL A 87 5.36 -2.18 4.92
CA VAL A 87 5.34 -0.77 4.48
C VAL A 87 3.94 -0.20 4.68
N GLY A 88 3.78 0.61 5.72
CA GLY A 88 2.47 1.09 6.14
C GLY A 88 1.55 -0.07 6.51
N ASN A 89 0.47 -0.26 5.76
CA ASN A 89 -0.46 -1.38 5.92
C ASN A 89 -0.12 -2.59 5.04
N ASP A 90 0.78 -2.43 4.06
CA ASP A 90 1.07 -3.46 3.08
C ASP A 90 2.11 -4.45 3.61
N VAL A 91 1.83 -5.75 3.44
CA VAL A 91 2.71 -6.85 3.84
C VAL A 91 3.33 -7.42 2.57
N TRP A 92 4.63 -7.25 2.42
CA TRP A 92 5.41 -7.80 1.32
C TRP A 92 6.16 -9.03 1.76
N TRP A 93 6.32 -10.00 0.87
CA TRP A 93 7.12 -11.18 1.13
C TRP A 93 7.92 -11.61 -0.10
N ALA A 94 9.03 -12.32 0.12
CA ALA A 94 9.83 -12.93 -0.93
C ALA A 94 10.54 -14.17 -0.40
N ARG A 95 10.88 -15.10 -1.30
CA ARG A 95 11.72 -16.27 -0.98
C ARG A 95 13.13 -16.04 -1.48
N SER A 96 14.12 -16.23 -0.62
CA SER A 96 15.54 -16.21 -1.01
C SER A 96 15.87 -17.34 -1.99
N ARG A 97 16.73 -17.04 -2.96
CA ARG A 97 17.25 -17.99 -3.94
C ARG A 97 18.77 -17.98 -3.90
N PRO A 98 19.43 -19.13 -4.14
CA PRO A 98 20.87 -19.12 -4.39
C PRO A 98 21.15 -18.35 -5.68
N LEU A 99 22.15 -17.47 -5.66
CA LEU A 99 22.57 -16.66 -6.80
C LEU A 99 23.07 -17.52 -7.99
N HIS A 100 23.60 -18.72 -7.70
CA HIS A 100 24.06 -19.69 -8.69
C HIS A 100 23.61 -21.11 -8.34
N ALA A 101 22.95 -21.80 -9.28
CA ALA A 101 22.44 -23.16 -9.10
C ALA A 101 23.54 -24.23 -8.86
N SER A 102 24.82 -23.88 -9.00
CA SER A 102 25.96 -24.79 -8.90
C SER A 102 26.78 -24.67 -7.62
N VAL A 103 26.43 -23.76 -6.69
CA VAL A 103 27.15 -23.60 -5.42
C VAL A 103 26.15 -23.69 -4.27
N ALA A 104 26.43 -24.57 -3.32
CA ALA A 104 25.69 -24.62 -2.06
C ALA A 104 25.94 -23.32 -1.28
N GLY A 105 24.95 -22.42 -1.28
CA GLY A 105 25.07 -21.05 -0.76
C GLY A 105 25.43 -20.08 -1.89
N GLY A 106 24.49 -19.23 -2.29
CA GLY A 106 24.74 -18.21 -3.32
C GLY A 106 25.65 -17.10 -2.79
N ASP A 107 26.44 -16.48 -3.66
CA ASP A 107 27.26 -15.32 -3.28
C ASP A 107 26.37 -14.20 -2.69
N PRO A 108 26.85 -13.50 -1.66
CA PRO A 108 26.09 -12.44 -1.02
C PRO A 108 25.88 -11.27 -1.98
N VAL A 109 24.70 -10.68 -1.95
CA VAL A 109 24.42 -9.45 -2.71
C VAL A 109 24.97 -8.27 -1.92
N ILE A 110 25.94 -7.56 -2.51
CA ILE A 110 26.62 -6.41 -1.92
C ILE A 110 26.35 -5.17 -2.77
N ILE A 111 25.72 -4.15 -2.20
CA ILE A 111 25.43 -2.88 -2.91
C ILE A 111 25.86 -1.68 -2.05
N PRO A 112 26.90 -0.93 -2.45
CA PRO A 112 27.23 0.34 -1.82
C PRO A 112 26.10 1.36 -1.94
N HIS A 113 25.86 2.14 -0.90
CA HIS A 113 24.83 3.17 -0.85
C HIS A 113 25.18 4.27 0.16
N ILE A 114 24.29 5.26 0.31
CA ILE A 114 24.43 6.41 1.20
C ILE A 114 23.16 6.47 2.04
N ASP A 115 23.30 6.55 3.35
CA ASP A 115 22.16 6.73 4.25
C ASP A 115 21.56 8.13 4.03
N PRO A 116 20.27 8.24 3.66
CA PRO A 116 19.67 9.53 3.35
C PRO A 116 19.49 10.44 4.58
N ALA A 117 19.51 9.91 5.80
CA ALA A 117 19.30 10.68 7.02
C ALA A 117 20.55 11.45 7.46
N ASN A 118 21.73 10.88 7.24
CA ASN A 118 22.99 11.44 7.76
C ASN A 118 24.13 11.53 6.71
N GLY A 119 23.94 11.01 5.50
CA GLY A 119 24.92 11.05 4.42
C GLY A 119 26.10 10.07 4.57
N GLN A 120 26.04 9.13 5.52
CA GLN A 120 27.10 8.16 5.74
C GLN A 120 27.12 7.06 4.67
N GLU A 121 28.32 6.56 4.36
CA GLU A 121 28.48 5.40 3.48
C GLU A 121 27.98 4.14 4.19
N VAL A 122 27.02 3.47 3.54
CA VAL A 122 26.44 2.21 4.00
C VAL A 122 26.54 1.19 2.89
N VAL A 123 26.49 -0.08 3.25
CA VAL A 123 26.52 -1.20 2.31
C VAL A 123 25.34 -2.10 2.60
N ALA A 124 24.54 -2.33 1.56
CA ALA A 124 23.49 -3.33 1.60
C ALA A 124 24.10 -4.72 1.47
N VAL A 125 23.95 -5.54 2.51
CA VAL A 125 24.37 -6.94 2.54
C VAL A 125 23.13 -7.81 2.54
N GLY A 126 22.98 -8.65 1.53
CA GLY A 126 21.73 -9.37 1.32
C GLY A 126 21.83 -10.61 0.46
N VAL A 127 20.66 -11.06 0.03
CA VAL A 127 20.48 -12.22 -0.85
C VAL A 127 19.46 -11.91 -1.94
N GLN A 128 19.65 -12.53 -3.10
CA GLN A 128 18.68 -12.48 -4.19
C GLN A 128 17.40 -13.22 -3.78
N THR A 129 16.25 -12.69 -4.19
CA THR A 129 14.94 -13.30 -3.95
C THR A 129 14.23 -13.63 -5.26
N ASP A 130 13.13 -14.36 -5.15
CA ASP A 130 12.21 -14.66 -6.24
C ASP A 130 11.28 -13.50 -6.64
N GLY A 131 11.65 -12.28 -6.24
CA GLY A 131 10.87 -11.06 -6.41
C GLY A 131 9.88 -10.85 -5.27
N TRP A 132 9.84 -9.62 -4.75
CA TRP A 132 8.91 -9.23 -3.70
C TRP A 132 7.47 -9.21 -4.21
N ARG A 133 6.58 -9.86 -3.47
CA ARG A 133 5.16 -9.97 -3.77
C ARG A 133 4.33 -9.47 -2.61
N GLN A 134 3.17 -8.95 -2.94
CA GLN A 134 2.20 -8.48 -1.96
C GLN A 134 0.92 -9.33 -1.94
N TYR A 135 0.96 -10.50 -2.55
CA TYR A 135 -0.22 -11.34 -2.74
C TYR A 135 0.08 -12.75 -2.24
N THR A 136 -0.95 -13.43 -1.73
CA THR A 136 -0.92 -14.89 -1.54
C THR A 136 -0.84 -15.58 -2.90
N LYS A 137 -0.62 -16.91 -2.88
CA LYS A 137 -0.64 -17.74 -4.09
C LYS A 137 -1.94 -17.62 -4.89
N ASP A 138 -3.07 -17.41 -4.21
CA ASP A 138 -4.39 -17.27 -4.83
C ASP A 138 -4.75 -15.82 -5.22
N GLY A 139 -3.77 -14.92 -5.17
CA GLY A 139 -3.94 -13.53 -5.60
C GLY A 139 -4.58 -12.61 -4.56
N VAL A 140 -4.73 -13.04 -3.30
CA VAL A 140 -5.25 -12.17 -2.23
C VAL A 140 -4.18 -11.21 -1.77
N LYS A 141 -4.50 -9.91 -1.79
CA LYS A 141 -3.57 -8.86 -1.35
C LYS A 141 -3.32 -8.99 0.17
N LEU A 142 -2.06 -9.05 0.55
CA LEU A 142 -1.62 -9.15 1.93
C LEU A 142 -1.48 -7.76 2.54
N GLN A 143 -2.28 -7.53 3.59
CA GLN A 143 -2.29 -6.30 4.36
C GLN A 143 -2.38 -6.63 5.85
N LEU A 144 -1.78 -5.79 6.69
CA LEU A 144 -1.86 -5.94 8.14
C LEU A 144 -3.30 -5.91 8.62
N ALA A 145 -4.12 -4.97 8.10
CA ALA A 145 -5.54 -4.85 8.43
C ALA A 145 -6.34 -6.17 8.26
N THR A 146 -5.98 -6.98 7.27
CA THR A 146 -6.62 -8.27 6.97
C THR A 146 -5.81 -9.48 7.45
N THR A 147 -4.70 -9.25 8.15
CA THR A 147 -3.91 -10.31 8.78
C THR A 147 -4.28 -10.41 10.26
N HIS A 148 -4.32 -11.62 10.80
CA HIS A 148 -4.68 -11.83 12.19
C HIS A 148 -3.74 -11.11 13.16
N LYS A 149 -4.31 -10.51 14.22
CA LYS A 149 -3.54 -9.73 15.21
C LYS A 149 -2.48 -10.54 15.95
N ARG A 150 -2.58 -11.87 15.96
CA ARG A 150 -1.48 -12.73 16.44
C ARG A 150 -0.25 -12.67 15.55
N ALA A 151 -0.43 -12.65 14.23
CA ALA A 151 0.69 -12.49 13.31
C ALA A 151 1.35 -11.10 13.47
N TRP A 152 0.59 -10.07 13.88
CA TRP A 152 1.16 -8.74 14.10
C TRP A 152 2.23 -8.71 15.19
N ASP A 153 2.12 -9.56 16.22
CA ASP A 153 3.11 -9.66 17.29
C ASP A 153 4.51 -10.02 16.72
N PHE A 154 4.55 -10.64 15.54
CA PHE A 154 5.76 -11.02 14.82
C PHE A 154 6.06 -10.05 13.66
N LEU A 155 5.08 -9.76 12.82
CA LEU A 155 5.24 -8.92 11.61
C LEU A 155 5.55 -7.46 11.93
N LYS A 156 5.03 -6.89 13.02
CA LYS A 156 5.29 -5.50 13.40
C LYS A 156 6.57 -5.33 14.23
N LYS A 157 7.34 -6.39 14.46
CA LYS A 157 8.54 -6.32 15.27
C LYS A 157 9.56 -5.38 14.60
N GLN A 158 9.96 -4.34 15.33
CA GLN A 158 10.66 -3.19 14.75
C GLN A 158 12.19 -3.30 14.70
N SER A 159 12.78 -4.50 14.69
CA SER A 159 14.24 -4.67 14.51
C SER A 159 14.65 -4.70 13.04
N ALA A 160 15.95 -4.53 12.77
CA ALA A 160 16.51 -4.61 11.42
C ALA A 160 16.26 -5.99 10.78
N LEU A 161 16.46 -7.05 11.56
CA LEU A 161 16.06 -8.43 11.24
C LEU A 161 15.36 -9.02 12.46
N ALA A 162 14.22 -9.68 12.26
CA ALA A 162 13.48 -10.39 13.30
C ALA A 162 13.17 -11.80 12.82
N PRO A 163 13.80 -12.85 13.38
CA PRO A 163 13.37 -14.21 13.10
C PRO A 163 12.00 -14.46 13.72
N VAL A 164 11.13 -15.14 12.98
CA VAL A 164 9.93 -15.76 13.53
C VAL A 164 10.37 -17.09 14.12
N ALA A 165 10.64 -17.12 15.43
CA ALA A 165 11.16 -18.32 16.10
C ALA A 165 10.05 -19.35 16.45
N ASP A 166 8.81 -18.91 16.54
CA ASP A 166 7.66 -19.74 16.88
C ASP A 166 7.24 -20.60 15.68
N GLU A 167 7.30 -21.92 15.82
CA GLU A 167 7.01 -22.87 14.73
C GLU A 167 5.52 -22.88 14.33
N ASP A 168 4.60 -22.68 15.28
CA ASP A 168 3.16 -22.61 15.00
C ASP A 168 2.83 -21.34 14.21
N MET A 169 3.49 -20.22 14.51
CA MET A 169 3.40 -18.99 13.72
C MET A 169 4.05 -19.13 12.34
N LYS A 170 5.18 -19.84 12.21
CA LYS A 170 5.75 -20.12 10.89
C LYS A 170 4.77 -20.89 10.03
N LEU A 171 4.16 -21.94 10.58
CA LEU A 171 3.16 -22.73 9.87
C LEU A 171 1.96 -21.87 9.47
N TYR A 172 1.43 -21.05 10.39
CA TYR A 172 0.36 -20.10 10.08
C TYR A 172 0.71 -19.16 8.92
N LEU A 173 1.89 -18.54 8.95
CA LEU A 173 2.33 -17.60 7.90
C LEU A 173 2.50 -18.31 6.56
N MET A 174 3.05 -19.53 6.54
CA MET A 174 3.17 -20.31 5.31
C MET A 174 1.81 -20.68 4.73
N THR A 175 0.90 -21.19 5.57
CA THR A 175 -0.48 -21.50 5.14
C THR A 175 -1.18 -20.25 4.60
N LEU A 176 -1.00 -19.10 5.26
CA LEU A 176 -1.53 -17.81 4.79
C LEU A 176 -0.97 -17.45 3.40
N LEU A 177 0.34 -17.54 3.20
CA LEU A 177 0.97 -17.25 1.91
C LEU A 177 0.49 -18.19 0.80
N GLU A 178 0.25 -19.46 1.14
CA GLU A 178 -0.23 -20.49 0.21
C GLU A 178 -1.73 -20.41 -0.08
N GLY A 179 -2.49 -19.55 0.62
CA GLY A 179 -3.94 -19.44 0.47
C GLY A 179 -4.72 -20.56 1.16
N GLY A 180 -4.07 -21.31 2.06
CA GLY A 180 -4.67 -22.44 2.74
C GLY A 180 -5.72 -22.05 3.80
N ASP A 181 -6.35 -23.07 4.38
CA ASP A 181 -7.32 -22.92 5.45
C ASP A 181 -6.66 -22.52 6.78
N LEU A 182 -7.09 -21.41 7.37
CA LEU A 182 -6.56 -20.87 8.63
C LEU A 182 -7.45 -21.19 9.84
N SER A 183 -8.53 -21.96 9.65
CA SER A 183 -9.49 -22.36 10.69
C SER A 183 -8.84 -22.95 11.94
N THR A 184 -7.76 -23.71 11.76
CA THR A 184 -7.02 -24.36 12.85
C THR A 184 -6.45 -23.34 13.85
N TRP A 185 -6.12 -22.12 13.42
CA TRP A 185 -5.68 -21.03 14.29
C TRP A 185 -6.82 -20.09 14.67
N HIS A 186 -7.63 -19.68 13.70
CA HIS A 186 -8.68 -18.67 13.94
C HIS A 186 -9.80 -19.16 14.85
N ASN A 187 -10.03 -20.47 14.94
CA ASN A 187 -11.01 -21.03 15.87
C ASN A 187 -10.51 -21.16 17.32
N ARG A 188 -9.21 -20.93 17.58
CA ARG A 188 -8.65 -21.07 18.92
C ARG A 188 -9.11 -19.94 19.84
N PRO A 189 -9.50 -20.21 21.09
CA PRO A 189 -10.00 -19.18 22.00
C PRO A 189 -9.05 -18.00 22.23
N ASP A 190 -7.75 -18.26 22.33
CA ASP A 190 -6.72 -17.24 22.55
C ASP A 190 -6.45 -16.37 21.31
N TRP A 191 -6.69 -16.90 20.11
CA TRP A 191 -6.64 -16.16 18.85
C TRP A 191 -7.85 -15.26 18.69
N LYS A 192 -9.06 -15.79 18.91
CA LYS A 192 -10.31 -15.02 18.91
C LYS A 192 -10.27 -13.85 19.88
N ALA A 193 -9.81 -14.10 21.11
CA ALA A 193 -9.63 -13.06 22.12
C ALA A 193 -8.60 -12.01 21.69
N LYS A 194 -7.48 -12.40 21.08
CA LYS A 194 -6.49 -11.44 20.55
C LYS A 194 -7.03 -10.63 19.38
N GLN A 195 -7.85 -11.24 18.52
CA GLN A 195 -8.49 -10.54 17.41
C GLN A 195 -9.51 -9.51 17.91
N GLY A 196 -10.15 -9.80 19.04
CA GLY A 196 -11.18 -8.97 19.64
C GLY A 196 -12.57 -9.31 19.12
N GLU A 197 -12.84 -10.60 18.86
CA GLU A 197 -14.16 -11.07 18.43
C GLU A 197 -15.25 -10.77 19.48
N ASP A 198 -14.89 -10.72 20.76
CA ASP A 198 -15.75 -10.26 21.86
C ASP A 198 -16.23 -8.82 21.67
N LYS A 199 -15.49 -8.03 20.88
CA LYS A 199 -15.81 -6.63 20.52
C LYS A 199 -16.32 -6.51 19.08
N GLY A 200 -16.76 -7.63 18.50
CA GLY A 200 -17.30 -7.70 17.14
C GLY A 200 -16.25 -7.63 16.03
N LYS A 201 -14.95 -7.79 16.34
CA LYS A 201 -13.89 -7.75 15.31
C LYS A 201 -13.60 -9.14 14.77
N TYR A 202 -13.90 -9.36 13.50
CA TYR A 202 -13.71 -10.65 12.83
C TYR A 202 -12.68 -10.56 11.70
N LEU A 203 -12.16 -11.70 11.27
CA LEU A 203 -11.37 -11.85 10.05
C LEU A 203 -11.82 -13.07 9.28
N ALA A 204 -11.63 -13.04 7.97
CA ALA A 204 -11.80 -14.19 7.11
C ALA A 204 -10.96 -15.38 7.59
N VAL A 205 -11.63 -16.53 7.71
CA VAL A 205 -11.02 -17.82 8.07
C VAL A 205 -10.32 -18.47 6.86
N GLN A 206 -10.80 -18.16 5.65
CA GLN A 206 -10.22 -18.61 4.40
C GLN A 206 -9.64 -17.42 3.63
N ALA A 207 -8.42 -17.57 3.13
CA ALA A 207 -7.74 -16.54 2.34
C ALA A 207 -8.23 -16.51 0.88
N SER A 208 -9.54 -16.67 0.62
CA SER A 208 -10.10 -16.49 -0.71
C SER A 208 -10.26 -15.00 -1.03
N LEU A 209 -10.23 -14.64 -2.32
CA LEU A 209 -10.45 -13.26 -2.77
C LEU A 209 -11.78 -12.69 -2.27
N LEU A 210 -12.84 -13.50 -2.29
CA LEU A 210 -14.17 -13.10 -1.84
C LEU A 210 -14.18 -12.84 -0.34
N GLU A 211 -13.67 -13.76 0.47
CA GLU A 211 -13.66 -13.62 1.94
C GLU A 211 -12.81 -12.43 2.41
N ASN A 212 -11.67 -12.19 1.75
CA ASN A 212 -10.88 -10.97 1.99
C ASN A 212 -11.66 -9.71 1.61
N GLY A 213 -12.34 -9.72 0.46
CA GLY A 213 -13.22 -8.63 0.04
C GLY A 213 -14.34 -8.37 1.05
N LEU A 214 -15.04 -9.41 1.52
CA LEU A 214 -16.08 -9.31 2.54
C LEU A 214 -15.54 -8.74 3.86
N THR A 215 -14.33 -9.16 4.27
CA THR A 215 -13.67 -8.60 5.46
C THR A 215 -13.41 -7.10 5.30
N GLN A 216 -12.89 -6.67 4.16
CA GLN A 216 -12.63 -5.25 3.87
C GLN A 216 -13.93 -4.43 3.85
N LEU A 217 -14.98 -4.97 3.24
CA LEU A 217 -16.31 -4.35 3.24
C LEU A 217 -16.84 -4.19 4.67
N MET A 218 -16.70 -5.21 5.52
CA MET A 218 -17.12 -5.13 6.91
C MET A 218 -16.33 -4.09 7.70
N LEU A 219 -15.00 -4.02 7.53
CA LEU A 219 -14.17 -2.99 8.16
C LEU A 219 -14.58 -1.57 7.72
N SER A 220 -14.95 -1.39 6.45
CA SER A 220 -15.48 -0.13 5.94
C SER A 220 -16.82 0.23 6.56
N ILE A 221 -17.71 -0.75 6.75
CA ILE A 221 -19.01 -0.58 7.41
C ILE A 221 -18.80 -0.19 8.88
N GLU A 222 -17.98 -0.95 9.62
CA GLU A 222 -17.66 -0.67 11.03
C GLU A 222 -17.08 0.74 11.21
N GLY A 223 -16.13 1.12 10.33
CA GLY A 223 -15.59 2.47 10.30
C GLY A 223 -16.68 3.52 10.10
N THR A 224 -17.53 3.33 9.09
CA THR A 224 -18.64 4.25 8.81
C THR A 224 -19.59 4.38 10.01
N VAL A 225 -19.99 3.26 10.63
CA VAL A 225 -20.89 3.23 11.80
C VAL A 225 -20.26 3.93 13.00
N ALA A 226 -18.97 3.70 13.26
CA ALA A 226 -18.26 4.35 14.37
C ALA A 226 -18.25 5.89 14.26
N PHE A 227 -18.24 6.42 13.04
CA PHE A 227 -18.27 7.88 12.78
C PHE A 227 -19.68 8.43 12.52
N ALA A 228 -20.69 7.59 12.32
CA ALA A 228 -22.08 7.97 12.06
C ALA A 228 -22.90 8.16 13.35
N ASN A 229 -22.32 8.82 14.35
CA ASN A 229 -22.93 9.05 15.67
C ASN A 229 -23.76 10.35 15.77
N GLY A 230 -24.16 10.93 14.63
CA GLY A 230 -24.90 12.19 14.58
C GLY A 230 -24.06 13.45 14.82
N GLN A 231 -22.72 13.34 14.82
CA GLN A 231 -21.84 14.49 14.95
C GLN A 231 -22.03 15.52 13.81
N ILE A 232 -21.99 16.80 14.17
CA ILE A 232 -21.91 17.91 13.22
C ILE A 232 -20.43 18.12 12.91
N ILE A 233 -20.05 17.94 11.64
CA ILE A 233 -18.67 18.10 11.17
C ILE A 233 -18.59 19.40 10.37
N ASP A 234 -17.73 20.32 10.80
CA ASP A 234 -17.42 21.51 10.02
C ASP A 234 -16.66 21.12 8.76
N LYS A 235 -17.31 21.28 7.60
CA LYS A 235 -16.71 20.98 6.30
C LYS A 235 -16.07 22.24 5.73
N LYS A 236 -14.76 22.16 5.44
CA LYS A 236 -14.08 23.18 4.64
C LYS A 236 -14.74 23.26 3.26
N VAL A 237 -15.40 24.37 2.97
CA VAL A 237 -15.95 24.66 1.64
C VAL A 237 -14.76 24.93 0.71
N LYS A 238 -14.75 24.28 -0.47
CA LYS A 238 -13.72 24.52 -1.48
C LYS A 238 -13.81 25.96 -1.97
N ASP A 239 -12.69 26.67 -2.00
CA ASP A 239 -12.62 27.98 -2.64
C ASP A 239 -12.76 27.83 -4.15
N LYS A 240 -13.77 28.47 -4.72
CA LYS A 240 -14.10 28.39 -6.14
C LYS A 240 -14.30 29.81 -6.65
N GLN A 241 -13.40 30.24 -7.50
CA GLN A 241 -13.41 31.59 -8.07
C GLN A 241 -13.68 31.54 -9.57
N LEU A 242 -14.14 32.65 -10.13
CA LEU A 242 -14.15 32.91 -11.55
C LEU A 242 -12.83 33.61 -11.89
N VAL A 243 -11.97 32.96 -12.67
CA VAL A 243 -10.59 33.41 -12.92
C VAL A 243 -10.37 33.66 -14.41
N GLY A 244 -9.69 34.77 -14.74
CA GLY A 244 -9.28 35.08 -16.11
C GLY A 244 -10.40 35.57 -17.03
N CYS A 245 -11.60 35.81 -16.51
CA CYS A 245 -12.71 36.40 -17.26
C CYS A 245 -13.72 37.11 -16.34
N THR A 246 -14.46 38.04 -16.91
CA THR A 246 -15.63 38.69 -16.31
C THR A 246 -16.86 37.77 -16.38
N PRO A 247 -17.88 38.01 -15.54
CA PRO A 247 -19.15 37.29 -15.63
C PRO A 247 -19.84 37.39 -17.01
N GLN A 248 -19.67 38.52 -17.70
CA GLN A 248 -20.24 38.73 -19.03
C GLN A 248 -19.53 37.89 -20.09
N GLU A 249 -18.20 37.85 -20.06
CA GLU A 249 -17.40 36.97 -20.94
C GLU A 249 -17.72 35.50 -20.68
N MET A 250 -17.85 35.09 -19.41
CA MET A 250 -18.27 33.74 -19.05
C MET A 250 -19.67 33.44 -19.60
N LYS A 251 -20.65 34.34 -19.47
CA LYS A 251 -22.00 34.15 -20.03
C LYS A 251 -21.97 33.97 -21.56
N GLN A 252 -21.18 34.79 -22.27
CA GLN A 252 -21.01 34.66 -23.72
C GLN A 252 -20.37 33.32 -24.08
N HIS A 253 -19.36 32.90 -23.32
CA HIS A 253 -18.71 31.62 -23.51
C HIS A 253 -19.63 30.43 -23.23
N LEU A 254 -20.46 30.47 -22.18
CA LEU A 254 -21.48 29.43 -21.93
C LEU A 254 -22.49 29.36 -23.07
N LYS A 255 -22.86 30.49 -23.69
CA LYS A 255 -23.69 30.46 -24.90
C LYS A 255 -22.96 29.83 -26.09
N ALA A 256 -21.69 30.18 -26.30
CA ALA A 256 -20.89 29.58 -27.37
C ALA A 256 -20.74 28.06 -27.19
N LEU A 257 -20.54 27.60 -25.95
CA LEU A 257 -20.52 26.18 -25.61
C LEU A 257 -21.87 25.51 -25.89
N TRP A 258 -22.99 26.14 -25.54
CA TRP A 258 -24.32 25.61 -25.85
C TRP A 258 -24.51 25.39 -27.34
N ASP A 259 -24.17 26.41 -28.14
CA ASP A 259 -24.29 26.37 -29.60
C ASP A 259 -23.33 25.32 -30.21
N GLN A 260 -22.08 25.26 -29.74
CA GLN A 260 -21.08 24.28 -30.19
C GLN A 260 -21.48 22.83 -29.85
N GLN A 261 -22.11 22.65 -28.70
CA GLN A 261 -22.56 21.34 -28.23
C GLN A 261 -23.92 20.94 -28.82
N ASP A 262 -24.55 21.79 -29.64
CA ASP A 262 -25.89 21.55 -30.20
C ASP A 262 -26.91 21.23 -29.09
N GLY A 263 -26.82 21.94 -27.95
CA GLY A 263 -27.66 21.71 -26.78
C GLY A 263 -27.45 20.36 -26.06
N LYS A 264 -26.43 19.58 -26.43
CA LYS A 264 -26.17 18.24 -25.85
C LYS A 264 -25.12 18.27 -24.76
N CYS A 265 -25.25 17.38 -23.79
CA CYS A 265 -24.31 17.22 -22.69
C CYS A 265 -22.93 16.77 -23.20
N ALA A 266 -21.87 17.49 -22.83
CA ALA A 266 -20.50 17.16 -23.25
C ALA A 266 -19.99 15.79 -22.78
N LEU A 267 -20.59 15.25 -21.70
CA LEU A 267 -20.21 13.96 -21.13
C LEU A 267 -21.00 12.78 -21.69
N THR A 268 -22.31 12.97 -21.93
CA THR A 268 -23.23 11.87 -22.24
C THR A 268 -23.85 11.96 -23.63
N GLY A 269 -23.78 13.11 -24.30
CA GLY A 269 -24.45 13.37 -25.57
C GLY A 269 -25.97 13.53 -25.48
N ILE A 270 -26.57 13.42 -24.29
CA ILE A 270 -28.01 13.59 -24.05
C ILE A 270 -28.39 15.06 -24.21
N GLU A 271 -29.54 15.33 -24.82
CA GLU A 271 -30.10 16.67 -24.93
C GLU A 271 -30.34 17.29 -23.55
N MET A 272 -29.80 18.49 -23.34
CA MET A 272 -29.93 19.20 -22.07
C MET A 272 -31.19 20.05 -22.07
N HIS A 273 -31.80 20.18 -20.89
CA HIS A 273 -32.95 21.04 -20.70
C HIS A 273 -32.56 22.42 -20.16
N LEU A 274 -33.19 23.47 -20.68
CA LEU A 274 -33.07 24.84 -20.18
C LEU A 274 -34.05 25.10 -19.02
N PRO A 275 -33.66 25.89 -18.01
CA PRO A 275 -34.57 26.30 -16.95
C PRO A 275 -35.79 27.04 -17.53
N GLY A 276 -36.99 26.60 -17.16
CA GLY A 276 -38.24 27.24 -17.59
C GLY A 276 -38.80 26.73 -18.93
N GLN A 277 -38.18 25.75 -19.59
CA GLN A 277 -38.78 25.10 -20.75
C GLN A 277 -39.97 24.20 -20.33
N PRO A 278 -40.97 23.98 -21.20
CA PRO A 278 -42.00 22.96 -21.00
C PRO A 278 -41.41 21.55 -20.86
N ASP A 279 -42.07 20.67 -20.10
CA ASP A 279 -41.68 19.26 -19.91
C ASP A 279 -40.24 19.04 -19.40
N LEU A 280 -39.74 20.01 -18.63
CA LEU A 280 -38.42 19.98 -18.00
C LEU A 280 -38.26 18.79 -17.02
N ASP A 281 -37.41 17.85 -17.38
CA ASP A 281 -36.73 16.96 -16.43
C ASP A 281 -35.59 17.70 -15.71
N LYS A 282 -35.62 17.71 -14.37
CA LYS A 282 -34.62 18.37 -13.51
C LYS A 282 -33.24 17.71 -13.58
N ASP A 283 -33.17 16.41 -13.88
CA ASP A 283 -31.92 15.67 -13.97
C ASP A 283 -31.20 15.96 -15.29
N LEU A 284 -31.96 16.23 -16.36
CA LEU A 284 -31.44 16.63 -17.68
C LEU A 284 -31.15 18.13 -17.79
N MET A 285 -31.48 18.91 -16.76
CA MET A 285 -31.22 20.35 -16.73
C MET A 285 -29.74 20.65 -16.97
N ILE A 286 -29.47 21.68 -17.77
CA ILE A 286 -28.13 22.21 -18.00
C ILE A 286 -27.43 22.56 -16.68
N SER A 287 -26.16 22.17 -16.56
CA SER A 287 -25.32 22.44 -15.41
C SER A 287 -23.89 22.77 -15.87
N PRO A 288 -23.25 23.81 -15.32
CA PRO A 288 -21.83 24.05 -15.55
C PRO A 288 -21.00 23.05 -14.74
N ASP A 289 -20.18 22.27 -15.42
CA ASP A 289 -19.19 21.37 -14.82
C ASP A 289 -17.77 21.88 -15.10
N ARG A 290 -16.85 21.62 -14.17
CA ARG A 290 -15.43 21.90 -14.37
C ARG A 290 -14.78 20.66 -14.96
N ILE A 291 -14.08 20.83 -16.08
CA ILE A 291 -13.35 19.74 -16.75
C ILE A 291 -12.33 19.15 -15.76
N ASP A 292 -11.53 20.01 -15.14
CA ASP A 292 -10.72 19.74 -13.97
C ASP A 292 -11.41 20.21 -12.68
N SER A 293 -11.88 19.25 -11.89
CA SER A 293 -12.56 19.48 -10.61
C SER A 293 -11.66 20.05 -9.49
N SER A 294 -10.34 20.03 -9.68
CA SER A 294 -9.35 20.64 -8.77
C SER A 294 -9.14 22.14 -9.04
N GLY A 295 -9.38 22.59 -10.28
CA GLY A 295 -9.23 23.99 -10.69
C GLY A 295 -10.43 24.91 -10.40
N HIS A 296 -10.29 26.17 -10.79
CA HIS A 296 -11.32 27.21 -10.72
C HIS A 296 -12.22 27.23 -11.95
N TYR A 297 -13.29 28.03 -11.95
CA TYR A 297 -14.06 28.28 -13.17
C TYR A 297 -13.29 29.27 -14.04
N SER A 298 -12.96 28.86 -15.25
CA SER A 298 -12.36 29.69 -16.30
C SER A 298 -12.94 29.27 -17.64
N LEU A 299 -12.73 30.08 -18.67
CA LEU A 299 -13.20 29.79 -20.04
C LEU A 299 -12.60 28.48 -20.60
N GLU A 300 -11.44 28.05 -20.11
CA GLU A 300 -10.79 26.80 -20.53
C GLU A 300 -11.20 25.59 -19.67
N ASN A 301 -11.79 25.83 -18.50
CA ASN A 301 -12.09 24.81 -17.51
C ASN A 301 -13.59 24.72 -17.18
N VAL A 302 -14.45 24.97 -18.16
CA VAL A 302 -15.90 24.84 -18.03
C VAL A 302 -16.49 24.10 -19.23
N GLN A 303 -17.48 23.26 -18.97
CA GLN A 303 -18.26 22.54 -19.98
C GLN A 303 -19.74 22.50 -19.54
N LEU A 304 -20.65 22.34 -20.50
CA LEU A 304 -22.08 22.20 -20.21
C LEU A 304 -22.47 20.72 -20.21
N VAL A 305 -23.11 20.29 -19.13
CA VAL A 305 -23.52 18.90 -18.94
C VAL A 305 -24.93 18.81 -18.35
N CYS A 306 -25.57 17.65 -18.42
CA CYS A 306 -26.77 17.38 -17.64
C CYS A 306 -26.45 17.42 -16.14
N ARG A 307 -27.38 17.90 -15.32
CA ARG A 307 -27.24 17.99 -13.86
C ARG A 307 -26.91 16.65 -13.22
N PHE A 308 -27.54 15.55 -13.64
CA PHE A 308 -27.23 14.23 -13.10
C PHE A 308 -25.78 13.83 -13.42
N ALA A 309 -25.29 14.13 -14.63
CA ALA A 309 -23.94 13.79 -15.04
C ALA A 309 -22.89 14.56 -14.22
N ASN A 310 -23.12 15.85 -13.94
CA ASN A 310 -22.28 16.62 -13.01
C ASN A 310 -22.27 16.00 -11.60
N PHE A 311 -23.45 15.64 -11.10
CA PHE A 311 -23.60 15.03 -9.78
C PHE A 311 -22.92 13.66 -9.68
N TRP A 312 -22.94 12.84 -10.73
CA TRP A 312 -22.31 11.52 -10.74
C TRP A 312 -20.80 11.60 -10.95
N LYS A 313 -20.33 12.53 -11.79
CA LYS A 313 -18.90 12.75 -12.02
C LYS A 313 -18.19 13.21 -10.75
N LEU A 314 -18.83 14.06 -9.93
CA LEU A 314 -18.24 14.64 -8.72
C LEU A 314 -16.84 15.24 -8.98
N ALA A 315 -15.79 14.58 -8.47
CA ALA A 315 -14.40 14.97 -8.59
C ALA A 315 -13.60 14.09 -9.55
N SER A 316 -14.22 13.08 -10.15
CA SER A 316 -13.60 12.21 -11.15
C SER A 316 -13.29 12.98 -12.43
N ASP A 317 -12.29 12.52 -13.17
CA ASP A 317 -11.98 13.06 -14.50
C ASP A 317 -13.00 12.61 -15.55
N ASN A 318 -13.07 13.36 -16.65
CA ASN A 318 -14.02 13.10 -17.75
C ASN A 318 -13.83 11.72 -18.38
N ALA A 319 -12.59 11.28 -18.58
CA ALA A 319 -12.30 10.05 -19.29
C ALA A 319 -12.77 8.85 -18.47
N ARG A 320 -12.41 8.80 -17.18
CA ARG A 320 -12.85 7.74 -16.28
C ARG A 320 -14.36 7.69 -16.11
N PHE A 321 -15.02 8.84 -16.05
CA PHE A 321 -16.48 8.90 -15.99
C PHE A 321 -17.12 8.26 -17.22
N LYS A 322 -16.63 8.59 -18.43
CA LYS A 322 -17.14 8.04 -19.70
C LYS A 322 -16.92 6.53 -19.79
N GLU A 323 -15.73 6.03 -19.45
CA GLU A 323 -15.44 4.58 -19.41
C GLU A 323 -16.44 3.81 -18.52
N LEU A 324 -16.76 4.35 -17.35
CA LEU A 324 -17.72 3.73 -16.43
C LEU A 324 -19.15 3.77 -16.99
N LEU A 325 -19.52 4.83 -17.69
CA LEU A 325 -20.84 4.94 -18.33
C LEU A 325 -20.98 3.95 -19.49
N ASP A 326 -19.95 3.81 -20.33
CA ASP A 326 -19.93 2.85 -21.43
C ASP A 326 -20.07 1.40 -20.93
N LEU A 327 -19.45 1.08 -19.79
CA LEU A 327 -19.61 -0.21 -19.14
C LEU A 327 -21.07 -0.47 -18.73
N VAL A 328 -21.76 0.54 -18.19
CA VAL A 328 -23.20 0.44 -17.84
C VAL A 328 -24.04 0.18 -19.10
N VAL A 329 -23.80 0.95 -20.16
CA VAL A 329 -24.52 0.81 -21.44
C VAL A 329 -24.31 -0.58 -22.03
N ALA A 330 -23.07 -1.05 -22.14
CA ALA A 330 -22.73 -2.37 -22.67
C ALA A 330 -23.39 -3.50 -21.87
N THR A 331 -23.39 -3.39 -20.54
CA THR A 331 -24.01 -4.37 -19.65
C THR A 331 -25.52 -4.42 -19.86
N LYS A 332 -26.18 -3.25 -19.95
CA LYS A 332 -27.63 -3.17 -20.16
C LYS A 332 -28.04 -3.66 -21.55
N ALA A 333 -27.30 -3.33 -22.59
CA ALA A 333 -27.55 -3.84 -23.94
C ALA A 333 -27.47 -5.39 -24.01
N SER A 334 -26.51 -5.98 -23.30
CA SER A 334 -26.37 -7.44 -23.21
C SER A 334 -27.55 -8.11 -22.50
N GLN A 335 -28.12 -7.47 -21.48
CA GLN A 335 -29.29 -7.97 -20.74
C GLN A 335 -30.60 -7.92 -21.53
N VAL A 336 -30.71 -7.03 -22.52
CA VAL A 336 -31.90 -6.93 -23.39
C VAL A 336 -31.85 -7.96 -24.53
N SER A 337 -30.65 -8.52 -24.81
CA SER A 337 -30.42 -9.50 -25.88
C SER A 337 -30.40 -10.96 -25.39
N SER A 338 -30.68 -11.20 -24.11
CA SER A 338 -30.78 -12.53 -23.47
C SER A 338 -32.17 -12.74 -22.86
#